data_AF-A0A967Z1L4-F1
#
_entry.id   AF-A0A967Z1L4-F1
#
_cell.length_a   1.000
_cell.length_b   1.000
_cell.length_c   1.000
_cell.angle_alpha   90.00
_cell.angle_beta   90.00
_cell.angle_gamma   90.00
#
_symmetry.space_group_name_H-M   'P 1'
#
loop_
_entity.id
_entity.type
_entity.pdbx_description
1 polymer ?
#
loop_
_entity_poly.entity_id
_entity_poly.type
_entity_poly.pdbx_seq_one_letter_code
_entity_poly.pdbx_strand_id
1 'polypeptide(L)'
;MNYELFSEDWAQAWAEELNRNQAYHEAAAKWEWPVVLILEENGEIESASERAIFLDLWRGTCRQVRPATNEDVDAAPYVIRGSAEDWQQVLEGRLDPIMALMQGKLKLQNGGLIALARYGAAAKQLVVSARRVNTDFSGEETQEVKKTDGRPMPLSAHETFATTSARGLRYDILPMRLYQKAKKLGIWNPQEIDFRRDTEDWQRLDDLQKEALLHLSSLFLAGEESVTLDLLPLIMVIAKEGRLEEEMYLTTFLWEEAKHTEFFRRFLDEVAHDASELSRFHGPNYRRIFYEELPTAMNALLTDTSPAAQIRASVTYNMIVEGTLAETGYHAYYAMLERNNLMPGLREGIHYLKRDESRHITYGIFLLSRLVAADATLWNVVEKRMSEMLELALATINEIYDRYETVPFGLRVDDFIDFALVQFNKRLTRIERAKEQTLEEIYPSPT
;
A
#
# COMPACT_ATOMS: atom_id res chain seq x y z
N MET A 1 -34.81 -9.95 13.40
CA MET A 1 -34.53 -11.39 13.31
C MET A 1 -33.03 -11.56 13.19
N ASN A 2 -32.44 -12.57 13.83
CA ASN A 2 -31.07 -12.99 13.54
C ASN A 2 -31.13 -13.87 12.31
N TYR A 3 -30.33 -13.55 11.29
CA TYR A 3 -30.26 -14.32 10.06
C TYR A 3 -29.06 -15.26 10.11
N GLU A 4 -29.26 -16.50 9.68
CA GLU A 4 -28.17 -17.47 9.54
C GLU A 4 -27.32 -17.11 8.32
N LEU A 5 -25.99 -17.07 8.47
CA LEU A 5 -25.08 -16.66 7.39
C LEU A 5 -25.30 -17.50 6.12
N PHE A 6 -25.39 -16.81 4.97
CA PHE A 6 -25.60 -17.40 3.64
C PHE A 6 -26.90 -18.21 3.48
N SER A 7 -27.87 -18.06 4.39
CA SER A 7 -29.25 -18.50 4.16
C SER A 7 -29.92 -17.64 3.09
N GLU A 8 -31.00 -18.14 2.48
CA GLU A 8 -31.78 -17.38 1.49
C GLU A 8 -32.32 -16.07 2.09
N ASP A 9 -32.86 -16.12 3.30
CA ASP A 9 -33.38 -14.95 4.02
C ASP A 9 -32.28 -13.92 4.33
N TRP A 10 -31.09 -14.38 4.73
CA TRP A 10 -29.93 -13.51 4.92
C TRP A 10 -29.53 -12.80 3.63
N ALA A 11 -29.48 -13.56 2.53
CA ALA A 11 -29.03 -13.05 1.24
C ALA A 11 -30.03 -12.02 0.67
N GLN A 12 -31.33 -12.24 0.85
CA GLN A 12 -32.38 -11.28 0.50
C GLN A 12 -32.25 -9.99 1.33
N ALA A 13 -32.12 -10.09 2.65
CA ALA A 13 -31.92 -8.93 3.52
C ALA A 13 -30.65 -8.14 3.14
N TRP A 14 -29.57 -8.83 2.79
CA TRP A 14 -28.34 -8.21 2.34
C TRP A 14 -28.52 -7.47 1.00
N ALA A 15 -29.19 -8.07 0.02
CA ALA A 15 -29.44 -7.43 -1.27
C ALA A 15 -30.28 -6.14 -1.13
N GLU A 16 -31.23 -6.10 -0.19
CA GLU A 16 -31.98 -4.88 0.12
C GLU A 16 -31.08 -3.77 0.66
N GLU A 17 -30.22 -4.08 1.64
CA GLU A 17 -29.27 -3.11 2.21
C GLU A 17 -28.21 -2.67 1.20
N LEU A 18 -27.82 -3.56 0.30
CA LEU A 18 -26.91 -3.25 -0.80
C LEU A 18 -27.53 -2.27 -1.79
N ASN A 19 -28.77 -2.50 -2.20
CA ASN A 19 -29.49 -1.61 -3.13
C ASN A 19 -29.83 -0.24 -2.51
N ARG A 20 -29.83 -0.10 -1.18
CA ARG A 20 -29.97 1.19 -0.48
C ARG A 20 -28.64 1.93 -0.30
N ASN A 21 -27.50 1.30 -0.58
CA ASN A 21 -26.18 1.89 -0.35
C ASN A 21 -25.75 2.76 -1.54
N GLN A 22 -25.91 4.08 -1.41
CA GLN A 22 -25.50 5.03 -2.45
C GLN A 22 -24.00 4.94 -2.81
N ALA A 23 -23.13 4.68 -1.82
CA ALA A 23 -21.71 4.51 -2.08
C ALA A 23 -21.41 3.24 -2.90
N TYR A 24 -22.22 2.19 -2.75
CA TYR A 24 -22.14 1.01 -3.62
C TYR A 24 -22.56 1.33 -5.05
N HIS A 25 -23.65 2.07 -5.25
CA HIS A 25 -24.12 2.48 -6.58
C HIS A 25 -23.02 3.18 -7.37
N GLU A 26 -22.29 4.08 -6.71
CA GLU A 26 -21.19 4.84 -7.31
C GLU A 26 -19.95 3.95 -7.53
N ALA A 27 -19.51 3.23 -6.49
CA ALA A 27 -18.28 2.43 -6.56
C ALA A 27 -18.37 1.25 -7.55
N ALA A 28 -19.57 0.68 -7.75
CA ALA A 28 -19.80 -0.46 -8.63
C ALA A 28 -20.41 -0.08 -9.99
N ALA A 29 -20.38 1.20 -10.38
CA ALA A 29 -20.97 1.68 -11.64
C ALA A 29 -20.43 0.98 -12.90
N LYS A 30 -19.19 0.47 -12.86
CA LYS A 30 -18.53 -0.28 -13.95
C LYS A 30 -18.53 -1.81 -13.74
N TRP A 31 -19.25 -2.32 -12.74
CA TRP A 31 -19.35 -3.74 -12.45
C TRP A 31 -20.53 -4.36 -13.22
N GLU A 32 -20.31 -5.39 -14.04
CA GLU A 32 -21.34 -5.89 -14.97
C GLU A 32 -21.52 -7.41 -14.95
N TRP A 33 -21.13 -8.08 -13.87
CA TRP A 33 -21.15 -9.54 -13.80
C TRP A 33 -21.67 -10.08 -12.47
N PRO A 34 -22.24 -11.30 -12.48
CA PRO A 34 -22.62 -11.96 -11.25
C PRO A 34 -21.39 -12.43 -10.44
N VAL A 35 -21.63 -12.69 -9.17
CA VAL A 35 -20.67 -13.29 -8.24
C VAL A 35 -21.32 -14.44 -7.50
N VAL A 36 -20.56 -15.50 -7.27
CA VAL A 36 -20.96 -16.58 -6.35
C VAL A 36 -20.06 -16.54 -5.12
N LEU A 37 -20.67 -16.56 -3.93
CA LEU A 37 -19.98 -16.68 -2.66
C LEU A 37 -20.29 -18.03 -2.03
N ILE A 38 -19.27 -18.75 -1.54
CA ILE A 38 -19.38 -20.10 -0.98
C ILE A 38 -18.83 -20.12 0.45
N LEU A 39 -19.64 -20.65 1.37
CA LEU A 39 -19.24 -20.95 2.74
C LEU A 39 -18.79 -22.41 2.81
N GLU A 40 -17.51 -22.65 3.10
CA GLU A 40 -16.93 -23.99 3.20
C GLU A 40 -17.22 -24.58 4.61
N GLU A 41 -17.90 -25.74 4.67
CA GLU A 41 -17.99 -26.55 5.89
C GLU A 41 -16.80 -27.55 5.92
N ASN A 42 -15.87 -27.34 6.86
CA ASN A 42 -14.79 -28.27 7.21
C ASN A 42 -13.84 -28.74 6.09
N GLY A 43 -13.69 -27.99 4.99
CA GLY A 43 -12.55 -28.13 4.07
C GLY A 43 -12.50 -29.42 3.21
N GLU A 44 -13.57 -30.22 3.17
CA GLU A 44 -13.68 -31.38 2.26
C GLU A 44 -14.64 -31.11 1.10
N ILE A 45 -14.23 -31.50 -0.11
CA ILE A 45 -14.80 -31.07 -1.41
C ILE A 45 -16.10 -31.81 -1.78
N GLU A 46 -16.57 -32.78 -1.00
CA GLU A 46 -17.69 -33.63 -1.42
C GLU A 46 -18.66 -33.97 -0.27
N SER A 47 -19.62 -33.10 0.05
CA SER A 47 -21.04 -33.50 0.21
C SER A 47 -21.98 -32.32 0.53
N ALA A 48 -23.13 -32.30 -0.15
CA ALA A 48 -24.48 -31.84 0.22
C ALA A 48 -24.79 -30.58 1.09
N SER A 49 -23.84 -29.83 1.65
CA SER A 49 -24.14 -28.66 2.52
C SER A 49 -23.27 -27.43 2.31
N GLU A 50 -22.65 -27.24 1.13
CA GLU A 50 -22.05 -25.94 0.81
C GLU A 50 -23.15 -24.89 0.61
N ARG A 51 -23.28 -23.96 1.57
CA ARG A 51 -24.12 -22.79 1.39
C ARG A 51 -23.44 -21.87 0.40
N ALA A 52 -24.01 -21.79 -0.79
CA ALA A 52 -23.55 -20.92 -1.85
C ALA A 52 -24.67 -19.95 -2.24
N ILE A 53 -24.32 -18.68 -2.42
CA ILE A 53 -25.25 -17.63 -2.84
C ILE A 53 -24.80 -17.03 -4.17
N PHE A 54 -25.76 -16.88 -5.08
CA PHE A 54 -25.59 -16.22 -6.35
C PHE A 54 -26.11 -14.78 -6.24
N LEU A 55 -25.28 -13.83 -6.65
CA LEU A 55 -25.60 -12.41 -6.68
C LEU A 55 -25.50 -11.91 -8.12
N ASP A 56 -26.62 -11.47 -8.69
CA ASP A 56 -26.64 -10.78 -9.98
C ASP A 56 -26.36 -9.29 -9.79
N LEU A 57 -25.08 -8.91 -9.87
CA LEU A 57 -24.61 -7.55 -9.68
C LEU A 57 -24.44 -6.84 -11.03
N TRP A 58 -25.08 -5.67 -11.16
CA TRP A 58 -25.03 -4.88 -12.39
C TRP A 58 -25.08 -3.38 -12.09
N ARG A 59 -23.99 -2.70 -12.44
CA ARG A 59 -23.81 -1.24 -12.39
C ARG A 59 -24.32 -0.62 -11.09
N GLY A 60 -23.86 -1.13 -9.96
CA GLY A 60 -24.26 -0.62 -8.65
C GLY A 60 -25.54 -1.20 -8.07
N THR A 61 -26.23 -2.11 -8.77
CA THR A 61 -27.47 -2.72 -8.30
C THR A 61 -27.37 -4.24 -8.22
N CYS A 62 -27.89 -4.82 -7.14
CA CYS A 62 -28.17 -6.24 -7.05
C CYS A 62 -29.57 -6.51 -7.61
N ARG A 63 -29.63 -7.13 -8.80
CA ARG A 63 -30.89 -7.41 -9.51
C ARG A 63 -31.58 -8.68 -9.00
N GLN A 64 -30.80 -9.64 -8.54
CA GLN A 64 -31.27 -10.92 -8.02
C GLN A 64 -30.28 -11.48 -6.99
N VAL A 65 -30.81 -12.09 -5.93
CA VAL A 65 -30.05 -12.92 -5.00
C VAL A 65 -30.82 -14.21 -4.73
N ARG A 66 -30.12 -15.34 -4.70
CA ARG A 66 -30.69 -16.66 -4.45
C ARG A 66 -29.61 -17.68 -4.07
N PRO A 67 -29.97 -18.87 -3.55
CA PRO A 67 -29.04 -19.99 -3.50
C PRO A 67 -28.42 -20.26 -4.88
N ALA A 68 -27.10 -20.47 -4.91
CA ALA A 68 -26.37 -20.77 -6.13
C ALA A 68 -26.54 -22.25 -6.50
N THR A 69 -26.67 -22.52 -7.79
CA THR A 69 -26.64 -23.86 -8.37
C THR A 69 -25.22 -24.18 -8.86
N ASN A 70 -24.96 -25.46 -9.16
CA ASN A 70 -23.68 -25.84 -9.76
C ASN A 70 -23.43 -25.14 -11.11
N GLU A 71 -24.49 -24.91 -11.90
CA GLU A 71 -24.38 -24.17 -13.16
C GLU A 71 -23.96 -22.71 -12.94
N ASP A 72 -24.41 -22.09 -11.85
CA ASP A 72 -23.97 -20.74 -11.48
C ASP A 72 -22.49 -20.71 -11.07
N VAL A 73 -22.04 -21.71 -10.31
CA VAL A 73 -20.64 -21.84 -9.90
C VAL A 73 -19.74 -22.00 -11.13
N ASP A 74 -20.16 -22.81 -12.10
CA ASP A 74 -19.40 -23.04 -13.32
C ASP A 74 -19.40 -21.82 -14.26
N ALA A 75 -20.52 -21.08 -14.32
CA ALA A 75 -20.68 -19.95 -15.25
C ALA A 75 -20.23 -18.59 -14.68
N ALA A 76 -20.20 -18.42 -13.35
CA ALA A 76 -19.90 -17.13 -12.75
C ALA A 76 -18.43 -16.71 -13.01
N PRO A 77 -18.19 -15.47 -13.48
CA PRO A 77 -16.85 -14.97 -13.71
C PRO A 77 -15.99 -14.92 -12.44
N TYR A 78 -16.63 -14.77 -11.27
CA TYR A 78 -15.97 -14.76 -9.97
C TYR A 78 -16.72 -15.65 -8.98
N VAL A 79 -15.99 -16.62 -8.43
CA VAL A 79 -16.46 -17.52 -7.38
C VAL A 79 -15.50 -17.39 -6.20
N ILE A 80 -15.99 -16.90 -5.07
CA ILE A 80 -15.18 -16.66 -3.85
C ILE A 80 -15.63 -17.63 -2.77
N ARG A 81 -14.68 -18.31 -2.16
CA ARG A 81 -14.94 -19.32 -1.12
C ARG A 81 -14.13 -19.01 0.13
N GLY A 82 -14.61 -19.43 1.29
CA GLY A 82 -13.90 -19.24 2.55
C GLY A 82 -14.54 -20.00 3.68
N SER A 83 -13.78 -20.18 4.77
CA SER A 83 -14.29 -20.76 6.00
C SER A 83 -15.29 -19.80 6.68
N ALA A 84 -16.11 -20.32 7.60
CA ALA A 84 -16.97 -19.46 8.41
C ALA A 84 -16.20 -18.38 9.19
N GLU A 85 -15.00 -18.72 9.68
CA GLU A 85 -14.13 -17.82 10.42
C GLU A 85 -13.60 -16.68 9.52
N ASP A 86 -13.16 -16.99 8.31
CA ASP A 86 -12.66 -15.99 7.36
C ASP A 86 -13.79 -15.07 6.88
N TRP A 87 -14.95 -15.64 6.57
CA TRP A 87 -16.14 -14.85 6.23
C TRP A 87 -16.59 -13.95 7.38
N GLN A 88 -16.54 -14.42 8.63
CA GLN A 88 -16.84 -13.60 9.79
C GLN A 88 -15.86 -12.43 9.95
N GLN A 89 -14.55 -12.67 9.84
CA GLN A 89 -13.55 -11.59 9.89
C GLN A 89 -13.82 -10.52 8.84
N VAL A 90 -14.18 -10.91 7.62
CA VAL A 90 -14.52 -9.97 6.54
C VAL A 90 -15.84 -9.26 6.82
N LEU A 91 -16.90 -10.00 7.13
CA LEU A 91 -18.24 -9.47 7.32
C LEU A 91 -18.39 -8.61 8.56
N GLU A 92 -17.52 -8.73 9.56
CA GLU A 92 -17.48 -7.77 10.68
C GLU A 92 -16.62 -6.54 10.39
N GLY A 93 -15.90 -6.53 9.27
CA GLY A 93 -14.97 -5.47 8.88
C GLY A 93 -13.63 -5.52 9.63
N ARG A 94 -13.27 -6.68 10.21
CA ARG A 94 -11.95 -6.90 10.82
C ARG A 94 -10.88 -7.14 9.74
N LEU A 95 -11.26 -7.74 8.61
CA LEU A 95 -10.41 -8.03 7.46
C LEU A 95 -11.03 -7.45 6.18
N ASP A 96 -10.24 -6.78 5.34
CA ASP A 96 -10.73 -6.27 4.05
C ASP A 96 -10.93 -7.42 3.05
N PRO A 97 -12.00 -7.42 2.23
CA PRO A 97 -12.30 -8.52 1.31
C PRO A 97 -11.23 -8.77 0.25
N ILE A 98 -10.57 -7.72 -0.27
CA ILE A 98 -9.47 -7.89 -1.23
C ILE A 98 -8.24 -8.43 -0.52
N MET A 99 -7.94 -7.92 0.69
CA MET A 99 -6.85 -8.44 1.51
C MET A 99 -7.03 -9.92 1.86
N ALA A 100 -8.25 -10.33 2.21
CA ALA A 100 -8.58 -11.71 2.51
C ALA A 100 -8.27 -12.64 1.32
N LEU A 101 -8.57 -12.19 0.10
CA LEU A 101 -8.26 -12.92 -1.14
C LEU A 101 -6.76 -12.95 -1.43
N MET A 102 -6.05 -11.84 -1.21
CA MET A 102 -4.60 -11.74 -1.44
C MET A 102 -3.80 -12.65 -0.49
N GLN A 103 -4.26 -12.78 0.75
CA GLN A 103 -3.68 -13.66 1.76
C GLN A 103 -4.11 -15.13 1.60
N GLY A 104 -5.08 -15.42 0.74
CA GLY A 104 -5.62 -16.78 0.54
C GLY A 104 -6.55 -17.27 1.66
N LYS A 105 -6.96 -16.38 2.59
CA LYS A 105 -8.00 -16.62 3.60
C LYS A 105 -9.37 -16.81 2.93
N LEU A 106 -9.68 -15.92 1.99
CA LEU A 106 -10.69 -16.20 0.96
C LEU A 106 -9.98 -16.72 -0.29
N LYS A 107 -10.58 -17.70 -0.96
CA LYS A 107 -10.06 -18.30 -2.19
C LYS A 107 -10.90 -17.86 -3.38
N LEU A 108 -10.25 -17.32 -4.40
CA LEU A 108 -10.87 -17.07 -5.70
C LEU A 108 -10.77 -18.33 -6.57
N GLN A 109 -11.88 -19.04 -6.74
CA GLN A 109 -11.94 -20.25 -7.57
C GLN A 109 -11.97 -19.90 -9.07
N ASN A 110 -12.81 -18.95 -9.46
CA ASN A 110 -12.93 -18.46 -10.84
C ASN A 110 -12.57 -16.98 -10.93
N GLY A 111 -11.97 -16.57 -12.04
CA GLY A 111 -11.61 -15.17 -12.32
C GLY A 111 -10.20 -14.78 -11.89
N GLY A 112 -9.82 -13.54 -12.20
CA GLY A 112 -8.51 -13.00 -11.86
C GLY A 112 -8.57 -12.08 -10.64
N LEU A 113 -7.78 -12.38 -9.60
CA LEU A 113 -7.72 -11.56 -8.37
C LEU A 113 -7.40 -10.09 -8.67
N ILE A 114 -6.51 -9.86 -9.62
CA ILE A 114 -6.09 -8.52 -10.03
C ILE A 114 -7.25 -7.75 -10.68
N ALA A 115 -8.03 -8.39 -11.55
CA ALA A 115 -9.21 -7.79 -12.15
C ALA A 115 -10.28 -7.47 -11.10
N LEU A 116 -10.43 -8.32 -10.09
CA LEU A 116 -11.34 -8.12 -8.97
C LEU A 116 -10.91 -7.00 -8.03
N ALA A 117 -9.60 -6.88 -7.74
CA ALA A 117 -9.03 -5.86 -6.86
C ALA A 117 -9.23 -4.42 -7.38
N ARG A 118 -9.39 -4.24 -8.69
CA ARG A 118 -9.79 -2.95 -9.31
C ARG A 118 -11.12 -2.43 -8.79
N TYR A 119 -11.98 -3.34 -8.31
CA TYR A 119 -13.27 -3.03 -7.72
C TYR A 119 -13.24 -3.10 -6.19
N GLY A 120 -12.07 -2.89 -5.57
CA GLY A 120 -11.91 -2.94 -4.11
C GLY A 120 -12.89 -2.05 -3.35
N ALA A 121 -13.13 -0.83 -3.84
CA ALA A 121 -14.14 0.06 -3.25
C ALA A 121 -15.56 -0.55 -3.30
N ALA A 122 -15.96 -1.16 -4.43
CA ALA A 122 -17.23 -1.86 -4.55
C ALA A 122 -17.30 -3.09 -3.63
N ALA A 123 -16.22 -3.88 -3.55
CA ALA A 123 -16.11 -5.04 -2.67
C ALA A 123 -16.24 -4.64 -1.18
N LYS A 124 -15.64 -3.52 -0.79
CA LYS A 124 -15.80 -2.95 0.55
C LYS A 124 -17.24 -2.53 0.82
N GLN A 125 -17.91 -1.91 -0.16
CA GLN A 125 -19.32 -1.53 0.00
C GLN A 125 -20.27 -2.74 0.07
N LEU A 126 -19.96 -3.85 -0.61
CA LEU A 126 -20.65 -5.14 -0.43
C LEU A 126 -20.61 -5.58 1.04
N VAL A 127 -19.43 -5.54 1.67
CA VAL A 127 -19.22 -5.88 3.09
C VAL A 127 -19.91 -4.88 4.02
N VAL A 128 -19.80 -3.57 3.74
CA VAL A 128 -20.47 -2.52 4.54
C VAL A 128 -21.98 -2.71 4.55
N SER A 129 -22.58 -3.10 3.43
CA SER A 129 -24.01 -3.41 3.36
C SER A 129 -24.35 -4.71 4.10
N ALA A 130 -23.49 -5.73 4.05
CA ALA A 130 -23.70 -6.99 4.78
C ALA A 130 -23.71 -6.77 6.30
N ARG A 131 -22.88 -5.85 6.80
CA ARG A 131 -22.81 -5.46 8.21
C ARG A 131 -24.09 -4.85 8.77
N ARG A 132 -24.99 -4.38 7.91
CA ARG A 132 -26.30 -3.86 8.32
C ARG A 132 -27.34 -4.97 8.52
N VAL A 133 -27.02 -6.19 8.08
CA VAL A 133 -27.85 -7.38 8.32
C VAL A 133 -27.47 -7.98 9.66
N ASN A 134 -28.46 -8.14 10.53
CA ASN A 134 -28.29 -8.73 11.85
C ASN A 134 -28.01 -10.24 11.74
N THR A 135 -26.73 -10.59 11.58
CA THR A 135 -26.23 -11.93 11.24
C THR A 135 -25.82 -12.66 12.51
N ASP A 136 -26.22 -13.92 12.65
CA ASP A 136 -25.82 -14.79 13.76
C ASP A 136 -24.45 -15.40 13.48
N PHE A 137 -23.44 -14.95 14.23
CA PHE A 137 -22.10 -15.52 14.26
C PHE A 137 -21.88 -16.12 15.65
N SER A 138 -22.28 -17.37 15.88
CA SER A 138 -22.05 -18.01 17.19
C SER A 138 -20.57 -18.35 17.37
N GLY A 139 -19.80 -17.41 17.95
CA GLY A 139 -18.38 -17.56 18.31
C GLY A 139 -17.67 -16.26 18.73
N GLU A 140 -17.68 -15.99 20.04
CA GLU A 140 -16.80 -15.14 20.91
C GLU A 140 -16.44 -13.65 20.61
N GLU A 141 -16.38 -12.91 21.73
CA GLU A 141 -16.31 -11.45 21.92
C GLU A 141 -14.99 -10.78 21.51
N THR A 142 -15.08 -9.59 20.91
CA THR A 142 -13.94 -8.67 20.68
C THR A 142 -13.72 -7.72 21.86
N GLN A 143 -12.49 -7.67 22.39
CA GLN A 143 -12.08 -6.71 23.43
C GLN A 143 -11.69 -5.33 22.86
N GLU A 144 -12.15 -4.27 23.54
CA GLU A 144 -11.79 -2.87 23.28
C GLU A 144 -10.37 -2.52 23.71
N VAL A 145 -9.65 -1.79 22.86
CA VAL A 145 -8.32 -1.25 23.13
C VAL A 145 -8.42 0.10 23.86
N LYS A 146 -7.79 0.21 25.04
CA LYS A 146 -7.68 1.46 25.81
C LYS A 146 -6.67 2.42 25.16
N LYS A 147 -7.09 3.69 25.00
CA LYS A 147 -6.23 4.83 24.68
C LYS A 147 -5.34 5.21 25.87
N THR A 148 -4.06 5.44 25.63
CA THR A 148 -3.14 6.08 26.57
C THR A 148 -2.89 7.52 26.19
N ASP A 149 -2.85 8.38 27.20
CA ASP A 149 -2.71 9.83 27.11
C ASP A 149 -1.29 10.24 26.68
N GLY A 150 -1.17 10.92 25.54
CA GLY A 150 0.08 11.46 25.02
C GLY A 150 0.40 12.82 25.63
N ARG A 151 1.41 12.87 26.50
CA ARG A 151 2.07 14.15 26.87
C ARG A 151 3.28 14.36 25.95
N PRO A 152 3.52 15.59 25.44
CA PRO A 152 4.75 15.88 24.74
C PRO A 152 5.93 15.83 25.73
N MET A 153 6.98 15.10 25.38
CA MET A 153 8.17 14.93 26.22
C MET A 153 9.31 15.87 25.81
N PRO A 154 9.99 16.51 26.79
CA PRO A 154 11.21 17.26 26.54
C PRO A 154 12.37 16.31 26.19
N LEU A 155 13.39 16.83 25.51
CA LEU A 155 14.65 16.12 25.26
C LEU A 155 15.29 15.73 26.62
N SER A 156 15.40 14.43 26.90
CA SER A 156 16.08 13.94 28.10
C SER A 156 17.60 14.10 27.95
N ALA A 157 18.29 14.33 29.05
CA ALA A 157 19.76 14.31 29.05
C ALA A 157 20.28 12.92 28.65
N HIS A 158 21.42 12.86 27.96
CA HIS A 158 22.08 11.59 27.66
C HIS A 158 22.60 10.96 28.96
N GLU A 159 22.12 9.75 29.28
CA GLU A 159 22.57 9.02 30.47
C GLU A 159 23.78 8.12 30.19
N THR A 160 23.81 7.50 29.01
CA THR A 160 24.90 6.61 28.57
C THR A 160 25.15 6.75 27.07
N PHE A 161 26.35 6.36 26.63
CA PHE A 161 26.68 6.26 25.21
C PHE A 161 27.06 4.83 24.85
N ALA A 162 26.38 4.30 23.84
CA ALA A 162 26.62 2.95 23.33
C ALA A 162 28.04 2.72 22.82
N THR A 163 28.66 3.74 22.23
CA THR A 163 29.97 3.65 21.55
C THR A 163 31.15 3.65 22.50
N THR A 164 30.99 4.19 23.72
CA THR A 164 32.02 4.18 24.78
C THR A 164 31.74 3.12 25.84
N SER A 165 30.63 2.38 25.74
CA SER A 165 30.34 1.21 26.57
C SER A 165 30.88 -0.07 25.94
N ALA A 166 30.85 -1.17 26.70
CA ALA A 166 31.22 -2.49 26.19
C ALA A 166 30.32 -2.98 25.03
N ARG A 167 29.15 -2.36 24.80
CA ARG A 167 28.24 -2.70 23.70
C ARG A 167 28.85 -2.38 22.32
N GLY A 168 29.52 -1.24 22.20
CA GLY A 168 30.04 -0.74 20.91
C GLY A 168 28.95 -0.55 19.85
N LEU A 169 29.35 -0.67 18.57
CA LEU A 169 28.44 -0.71 17.41
C LEU A 169 28.17 -2.15 16.96
N ARG A 170 26.91 -2.46 16.68
CA ARG A 170 26.46 -3.76 16.15
C ARG A 170 26.55 -3.77 14.62
N TYR A 171 27.64 -4.29 14.07
CA TYR A 171 27.82 -4.39 12.60
C TYR A 171 27.06 -5.55 11.95
N ASP A 172 26.61 -6.49 12.77
CA ASP A 172 25.97 -7.73 12.36
C ASP A 172 24.46 -7.56 12.10
N ILE A 173 23.81 -6.51 12.61
CA ILE A 173 22.39 -6.25 12.40
C ILE A 173 22.09 -5.59 11.06
N LEU A 174 20.89 -5.81 10.53
CA LEU A 174 20.47 -5.33 9.21
C LEU A 174 20.62 -3.81 9.04
N PRO A 175 20.19 -2.94 9.97
CA PRO A 175 20.31 -1.49 9.78
C PRO A 175 21.76 -1.04 9.54
N MET A 176 22.71 -1.59 10.29
CA MET A 176 24.12 -1.27 10.10
C MET A 176 24.67 -1.80 8.76
N ARG A 177 24.18 -2.97 8.29
CA ARG A 177 24.51 -3.46 6.94
C ARG A 177 23.92 -2.56 5.86
N LEU A 178 22.70 -2.05 6.04
CA LEU A 178 22.08 -1.08 5.12
C LEU A 178 22.87 0.23 5.11
N TYR A 179 23.30 0.74 6.26
CA TYR A 179 24.17 1.92 6.36
C TYR A 179 25.49 1.75 5.59
N GLN A 180 26.14 0.59 5.70
CA GLN A 180 27.35 0.31 4.92
C GLN A 180 27.08 0.20 3.41
N LYS A 181 25.90 -0.30 3.01
CA LYS A 181 25.49 -0.33 1.60
C LYS A 181 25.18 1.07 1.06
N ALA A 182 24.48 1.89 1.82
CA ALA A 182 24.14 3.27 1.46
C ALA A 182 25.40 4.10 1.18
N LYS A 183 26.42 4.03 2.04
CA LYS A 183 27.70 4.71 1.78
C LYS A 183 28.46 4.25 0.53
N LYS A 184 28.15 3.07 0.00
CA LYS A 184 28.78 2.53 -1.22
C LYS A 184 27.95 2.78 -2.47
N LEU A 185 26.63 2.67 -2.35
CA LEU A 185 25.70 2.67 -3.49
C LEU A 185 24.86 3.94 -3.57
N GLY A 186 24.66 4.66 -2.48
CA GLY A 186 23.88 5.90 -2.42
C GLY A 186 24.69 7.16 -2.78
N ILE A 187 25.99 7.05 -3.08
CA ILE A 187 26.88 8.20 -3.26
C ILE A 187 26.82 8.87 -4.64
N TRP A 188 25.84 8.51 -5.48
CA TRP A 188 25.64 9.20 -6.75
C TRP A 188 25.22 10.65 -6.49
N ASN A 189 25.67 11.56 -7.34
CA ASN A 189 25.41 12.99 -7.21
C ASN A 189 24.47 13.40 -8.35
N PRO A 190 23.27 13.93 -8.04
CA PRO A 190 22.37 14.44 -9.06
C PRO A 190 23.11 15.34 -10.05
N GLN A 191 23.93 16.30 -9.60
CA GLN A 191 24.68 17.27 -10.42
C GLN A 191 25.62 16.66 -11.48
N GLU A 192 26.00 15.39 -11.34
CA GLU A 192 26.89 14.71 -12.30
C GLU A 192 26.12 14.05 -13.46
N ILE A 193 24.79 13.97 -13.38
CA ILE A 193 23.96 13.42 -14.45
C ILE A 193 23.93 14.40 -15.63
N ASP A 194 24.28 13.90 -16.82
CA ASP A 194 24.30 14.64 -18.08
C ASP A 194 22.93 14.67 -18.74
N PHE A 195 22.28 15.83 -18.74
CA PHE A 195 20.98 16.06 -19.36
C PHE A 195 21.02 16.62 -20.78
N ARG A 196 22.19 16.75 -21.42
CA ARG A 196 22.28 17.38 -22.76
C ARG A 196 21.39 16.71 -23.80
N ARG A 197 21.40 15.36 -23.82
CA ARG A 197 20.55 14.60 -24.74
C ARG A 197 19.08 14.66 -24.34
N ASP A 198 18.77 14.74 -23.05
CA ASP A 198 17.41 14.88 -22.54
C ASP A 198 16.79 16.20 -23.01
N THR A 199 17.54 17.31 -23.00
CA THR A 199 17.09 18.60 -23.56
C THR A 199 16.78 18.50 -25.06
N GLU A 200 17.58 17.76 -25.83
CA GLU A 200 17.32 17.51 -27.26
C GLU A 200 16.07 16.63 -27.48
N ASP A 201 15.97 15.55 -26.71
CA ASP A 201 14.84 14.62 -26.76
C ASP A 201 13.54 15.34 -26.36
N TRP A 202 13.58 16.26 -25.38
CA TRP A 202 12.45 17.07 -24.95
C TRP A 202 11.83 17.87 -26.09
N GLN A 203 12.65 18.49 -26.93
CA GLN A 203 12.16 19.29 -28.07
C GLN A 203 11.44 18.44 -29.12
N ARG A 204 11.74 17.15 -29.20
CA ARG A 204 11.15 16.21 -30.17
C ARG A 204 9.82 15.61 -29.70
N LEU A 205 9.53 15.70 -28.40
CA LEU A 205 8.26 15.22 -27.85
C LEU A 205 7.11 16.11 -28.29
N ASP A 206 5.97 15.48 -28.57
CA ASP A 206 4.71 16.20 -28.73
C ASP A 206 4.21 16.76 -27.37
N ASP A 207 3.24 17.67 -27.43
CA ASP A 207 2.75 18.35 -26.23
C ASP A 207 2.13 17.38 -25.21
N LEU A 208 1.51 16.30 -25.69
CA LEU A 208 0.86 15.31 -24.85
C LEU A 208 1.90 14.42 -24.13
N GLN A 209 3.00 14.07 -24.79
CA GLN A 209 4.14 13.38 -24.21
C GLN A 209 4.88 14.25 -23.18
N LYS A 210 5.08 15.54 -23.47
CA LYS A 210 5.64 16.50 -22.50
C LYS A 210 4.75 16.63 -21.27
N GLU A 211 3.44 16.78 -21.47
CA GLU A 211 2.46 16.87 -20.38
C GLU A 211 2.48 15.62 -19.50
N ALA A 212 2.60 14.41 -20.07
CA ALA A 212 2.72 13.18 -19.30
C ALA A 212 4.00 13.10 -18.46
N LEU A 213 5.14 13.51 -19.02
CA LEU A 213 6.39 13.55 -18.27
C LEU A 213 6.37 14.62 -17.19
N LEU A 214 5.82 15.82 -17.45
CA LEU A 214 5.63 16.86 -16.43
C LEU A 214 4.71 16.37 -15.31
N HIS A 215 3.62 15.69 -15.65
CA HIS A 215 2.69 15.13 -14.68
C HIS A 215 3.40 14.16 -13.75
N LEU A 216 4.05 13.12 -14.30
CA LEU A 216 4.72 12.13 -13.48
C LEU A 216 5.87 12.74 -12.66
N SER A 217 6.68 13.62 -13.27
CA SER A 217 7.78 14.31 -12.57
C SER A 217 7.28 15.24 -11.46
N SER A 218 6.11 15.87 -11.62
CA SER A 218 5.48 16.66 -10.56
C SER A 218 5.10 15.79 -9.36
N LEU A 219 4.48 14.64 -9.60
CA LEU A 219 4.06 13.73 -8.54
C LEU A 219 5.27 13.13 -7.80
N PHE A 220 6.35 12.85 -8.52
CA PHE A 220 7.61 12.45 -7.88
C PHE A 220 8.20 13.60 -7.09
N LEU A 221 8.45 14.77 -7.69
CA LEU A 221 9.09 15.88 -6.98
C LEU A 221 8.38 16.24 -5.66
N ALA A 222 7.05 16.39 -5.70
CA ALA A 222 6.28 16.67 -4.48
C ALA A 222 6.32 15.50 -3.49
N GLY A 223 6.33 14.26 -3.99
CA GLY A 223 6.47 13.06 -3.17
C GLY A 223 7.82 13.00 -2.46
N GLU A 224 8.92 13.19 -3.20
CA GLU A 224 10.31 13.22 -2.70
C GLU A 224 10.50 14.33 -1.65
N GLU A 225 9.92 15.51 -1.89
CA GLU A 225 9.93 16.60 -0.91
C GLU A 225 9.15 16.22 0.36
N SER A 226 7.94 15.66 0.21
CA SER A 226 7.13 15.20 1.36
C SER A 226 7.87 14.16 2.20
N VAL A 227 8.44 13.13 1.59
CA VAL A 227 9.14 12.07 2.31
C VAL A 227 10.43 12.58 2.98
N THR A 228 11.13 13.55 2.37
CA THR A 228 12.27 14.25 2.99
C THR A 228 11.85 14.99 4.27
N LEU A 229 10.70 15.68 4.24
CA LEU A 229 10.19 16.42 5.40
C LEU A 229 9.66 15.47 6.49
N ASP A 230 8.88 14.48 6.08
CA ASP A 230 8.07 13.66 6.97
C ASP A 230 8.84 12.48 7.57
N LEU A 231 10.07 12.17 7.14
CA LEU A 231 10.88 11.10 7.76
C LEU A 231 11.37 11.46 9.17
N LEU A 232 11.59 12.76 9.44
CA LEU A 232 12.22 13.26 10.67
C LEU A 232 11.59 12.74 11.99
N PRO A 233 10.26 12.72 12.17
CA PRO A 233 9.64 12.17 13.37
C PRO A 233 10.00 10.71 13.64
N LEU A 234 10.13 9.87 12.61
CA LEU A 234 10.52 8.47 12.79
C LEU A 234 11.98 8.36 13.26
N ILE A 235 12.89 9.16 12.70
CA ILE A 235 14.29 9.24 13.16
C ILE A 235 14.34 9.59 14.65
N MET A 236 13.53 10.57 15.08
CA MET A 236 13.46 10.98 16.48
C MET A 236 12.96 9.88 17.41
N VAL A 237 11.96 9.09 16.99
CA VAL A 237 11.48 7.94 17.78
C VAL A 237 12.57 6.89 17.91
N ILE A 238 13.20 6.51 16.80
CA ILE A 238 14.25 5.49 16.76
C ILE A 238 15.47 5.89 17.59
N ALA A 239 15.87 7.16 17.54
CA ALA A 239 16.93 7.71 18.38
C ALA A 239 16.58 7.64 19.88
N LYS A 240 15.34 8.00 20.25
CA LYS A 240 14.85 7.94 21.64
C LYS A 240 14.75 6.50 22.18
N GLU A 241 14.50 5.53 21.32
CA GLU A 241 14.55 4.11 21.67
C GLU A 241 15.99 3.58 21.88
N GLY A 242 17.02 4.41 21.67
CA GLY A 242 18.42 4.03 21.84
C GLY A 242 18.92 3.11 20.72
N ARG A 243 18.24 3.07 19.58
CA ARG A 243 18.55 2.22 18.43
C ARG A 243 19.54 2.90 17.49
N LEU A 244 20.74 3.17 18.00
CA LEU A 244 21.75 3.99 17.33
C LEU A 244 22.06 3.53 15.90
N GLU A 245 22.18 2.23 15.65
CA GLU A 245 22.47 1.72 14.31
C GLU A 245 21.31 1.92 13.32
N GLU A 246 20.06 1.91 13.79
CA GLU A 246 18.89 2.28 12.98
C GLU A 246 18.89 3.78 12.69
N GLU A 247 19.16 4.62 13.70
CA GLU A 247 19.31 6.07 13.54
C GLU A 247 20.41 6.41 12.53
N MET A 248 21.58 5.77 12.61
CA MET A 248 22.68 5.97 11.66
C MET A 248 22.25 5.67 10.22
N TYR A 249 21.52 4.57 9.99
CA TYR A 249 21.00 4.26 8.66
C TYR A 249 19.95 5.29 8.19
N LEU A 250 19.05 5.70 9.09
CA LEU A 250 18.03 6.69 8.75
C LEU A 250 18.63 8.05 8.34
N THR A 251 19.86 8.38 8.78
CA THR A 251 20.55 9.57 8.25
C THR A 251 20.89 9.46 6.76
N THR A 252 21.27 8.27 6.28
CA THR A 252 21.55 8.05 4.86
C THR A 252 20.27 8.01 4.05
N PHE A 253 19.20 7.43 4.62
CA PHE A 253 17.86 7.44 4.05
C PHE A 253 17.41 8.90 3.80
N LEU A 254 17.39 9.74 4.84
CA LEU A 254 16.98 11.14 4.70
C LEU A 254 17.82 11.92 3.66
N TRP A 255 19.12 11.65 3.59
CA TRP A 255 20.00 12.25 2.60
C TRP A 255 19.71 11.75 1.17
N GLU A 256 19.32 10.48 1.01
CA GLU A 256 18.89 9.89 -0.25
C GLU A 256 17.63 10.61 -0.78
N GLU A 257 16.62 10.83 0.06
CA GLU A 257 15.40 11.59 -0.31
C GLU A 257 15.68 13.04 -0.72
N ALA A 258 16.61 13.71 -0.02
CA ALA A 258 17.01 15.06 -0.38
C ALA A 258 17.66 15.11 -1.79
N LYS A 259 18.47 14.10 -2.14
CA LYS A 259 19.03 13.98 -3.50
C LYS A 259 17.95 13.69 -4.54
N HIS A 260 16.94 12.89 -4.19
CA HIS A 260 15.82 12.61 -5.09
C HIS A 260 15.05 13.89 -5.44
N THR A 261 14.77 14.70 -4.41
CA THR A 261 14.15 16.02 -4.57
C THR A 261 14.98 16.93 -5.47
N GLU A 262 16.30 17.01 -5.22
CA GLU A 262 17.23 17.77 -6.06
C GLU A 262 17.20 17.28 -7.52
N PHE A 263 17.26 15.97 -7.73
CA PHE A 263 17.29 15.37 -9.06
C PHE A 263 16.07 15.77 -9.91
N PHE A 264 14.85 15.61 -9.38
CA PHE A 264 13.65 15.97 -10.14
C PHE A 264 13.54 17.47 -10.36
N ARG A 265 13.97 18.30 -9.40
CA ARG A 265 14.01 19.75 -9.59
C ARG A 265 14.97 20.15 -10.71
N ARG A 266 16.17 19.55 -10.77
CA ARG A 266 17.13 19.75 -11.87
C ARG A 266 16.55 19.36 -13.22
N PHE A 267 15.87 18.22 -13.32
CA PHE A 267 15.21 17.80 -14.56
C PHE A 267 14.21 18.87 -15.06
N LEU A 268 13.38 19.39 -14.17
CA LEU A 268 12.40 20.42 -14.54
C LEU A 268 13.07 21.74 -14.96
N ASP A 269 14.16 22.13 -14.31
CA ASP A 269 14.86 23.40 -14.60
C ASP A 269 15.70 23.32 -15.88
N GLU A 270 16.44 22.22 -16.07
CA GLU A 270 17.44 22.07 -17.13
C GLU A 270 16.89 21.43 -18.42
N VAL A 271 15.86 20.57 -18.31
CA VAL A 271 15.29 19.85 -19.45
C VAL A 271 13.93 20.43 -19.83
N ALA A 272 12.99 20.46 -18.88
CA ALA A 272 11.63 20.88 -19.18
C ALA A 272 11.50 22.40 -19.36
N HIS A 273 12.37 23.18 -18.70
CA HIS A 273 12.31 24.64 -18.59
C HIS A 273 10.91 25.13 -18.15
N ASP A 274 10.27 24.36 -17.26
CA ASP A 274 8.91 24.63 -16.80
C ASP A 274 8.94 25.36 -15.44
N ALA A 275 8.50 26.61 -15.46
CA ALA A 275 8.32 27.46 -14.28
C ALA A 275 6.83 27.61 -13.89
N SER A 276 5.96 26.75 -14.41
CA SER A 276 4.54 26.76 -14.12
C SER A 276 4.22 26.12 -12.77
N GLU A 277 3.01 26.37 -12.27
CA GLU A 277 2.53 25.78 -11.03
C GLU A 277 2.11 24.32 -11.28
N LEU A 278 3.02 23.39 -11.01
CA LEU A 278 2.82 21.97 -11.28
C LEU A 278 1.85 21.28 -10.30
N SER A 279 1.49 21.90 -9.17
CA SER A 279 0.48 21.35 -8.24
C SER A 279 -0.91 21.15 -8.86
N ARG A 280 -1.15 21.70 -10.07
CA ARG A 280 -2.30 21.36 -10.93
C ARG A 280 -2.41 19.87 -11.25
N PHE A 281 -1.31 19.13 -11.19
CA PHE A 281 -1.25 17.68 -11.41
C PHE A 281 -1.62 16.86 -10.19
N HIS A 282 -1.56 17.45 -8.99
CA HIS A 282 -1.87 16.72 -7.77
C HIS A 282 -3.38 16.52 -7.74
N GLY A 283 -3.86 15.31 -7.99
CA GLY A 283 -5.28 14.99 -7.91
C GLY A 283 -5.75 14.82 -6.46
N PRO A 284 -7.07 14.81 -6.21
CA PRO A 284 -7.65 14.51 -4.90
C PRO A 284 -7.04 13.30 -4.17
N ASN A 285 -6.84 12.16 -4.84
CA ASN A 285 -6.32 10.96 -4.17
C ASN A 285 -4.83 11.10 -3.85
N TYR A 286 -4.05 11.69 -4.78
CA TYR A 286 -2.66 12.03 -4.50
C TYR A 286 -2.54 12.98 -3.30
N ARG A 287 -3.37 14.03 -3.23
CA ARG A 287 -3.41 14.95 -2.09
C ARG A 287 -3.77 14.21 -0.80
N ARG A 288 -4.77 13.32 -0.83
CA ARG A 288 -5.13 12.54 0.36
C ARG A 288 -3.94 11.76 0.90
N ILE A 289 -3.09 11.19 0.04
CA ILE A 289 -1.90 10.46 0.48
C ILE A 289 -0.81 11.40 0.99
N PHE A 290 -0.32 12.32 0.15
CA PHE A 290 0.90 13.09 0.42
C PHE A 290 0.67 14.35 1.27
N TYR A 291 -0.52 14.94 1.24
CA TYR A 291 -0.82 16.17 1.98
C TYR A 291 -1.50 15.88 3.33
N GLU A 292 -2.09 14.69 3.49
CA GLU A 292 -2.90 14.35 4.66
C GLU A 292 -2.39 13.08 5.34
N GLU A 293 -2.50 11.91 4.71
CA GLU A 293 -2.23 10.62 5.36
C GLU A 293 -0.76 10.45 5.78
N LEU A 294 0.19 10.76 4.89
CA LEU A 294 1.63 10.68 5.15
C LEU A 294 2.07 11.62 6.28
N PRO A 295 1.87 12.95 6.19
CA PRO A 295 2.27 13.85 7.26
C PRO A 295 1.50 13.58 8.54
N THR A 296 0.23 13.18 8.50
CA THR A 296 -0.53 12.82 9.71
C THR A 296 0.06 11.60 10.42
N ALA A 297 0.34 10.53 9.68
CA ALA A 297 0.88 9.31 10.26
C ALA A 297 2.30 9.51 10.82
N MET A 298 3.14 10.28 10.13
CA MET A 298 4.50 10.57 10.58
C MET A 298 4.51 11.56 11.75
N ASN A 299 3.77 12.66 11.69
CA ASN A 299 3.75 13.65 12.78
C ASN A 299 3.06 13.13 14.05
N ALA A 300 2.20 12.11 13.95
CA ALA A 300 1.67 11.43 15.14
C ALA A 300 2.81 10.88 16.04
N LEU A 301 3.96 10.50 15.47
CA LEU A 301 5.13 10.01 16.21
C LEU A 301 5.76 11.06 17.14
N LEU A 302 5.45 12.35 16.95
CA LEU A 302 5.93 13.40 17.86
C LEU A 302 5.29 13.30 19.25
N THR A 303 4.10 12.68 19.36
CA THR A 303 3.34 12.57 20.61
C THR A 303 2.97 11.14 20.99
N ASP A 304 2.82 10.23 20.02
CA ASP A 304 2.54 8.80 20.22
C ASP A 304 3.65 7.96 19.57
N THR A 305 4.55 7.43 20.39
CA THR A 305 5.68 6.60 19.95
C THR A 305 5.38 5.10 20.02
N SER A 306 4.11 4.72 20.22
CA SER A 306 3.72 3.32 20.36
C SER A 306 4.08 2.47 19.13
N PRO A 307 4.31 1.16 19.29
CA PRO A 307 4.50 0.24 18.16
C PRO A 307 3.41 0.35 17.09
N ALA A 308 2.15 0.54 17.50
CA ALA A 308 1.04 0.71 16.57
C ALA A 308 1.14 2.02 15.77
N ALA A 309 1.62 3.12 16.37
CA ALA A 309 1.86 4.38 15.66
C ALA A 309 3.02 4.25 14.67
N GLN A 310 4.12 3.61 15.08
CA GLN A 310 5.26 3.32 14.20
C GLN A 310 4.85 2.44 13.01
N ILE A 311 3.98 1.45 13.23
CA ILE A 311 3.41 0.64 12.14
C ILE A 311 2.60 1.50 11.17
N ARG A 312 1.70 2.35 11.67
CA ARG A 312 0.89 3.22 10.79
C ARG A 312 1.77 4.15 9.96
N ALA A 313 2.81 4.72 10.57
CA ALA A 313 3.80 5.55 9.92
C ALA A 313 4.58 4.78 8.83
N SER A 314 5.23 3.67 9.18
CA SER A 314 6.07 2.91 8.25
C SER A 314 5.28 2.19 7.15
N VAL A 315 4.04 1.76 7.40
CA VAL A 315 3.15 1.27 6.33
C VAL A 315 2.87 2.38 5.32
N THR A 316 2.49 3.56 5.80
CA THR A 316 2.13 4.70 4.92
C THR A 316 3.33 5.13 4.09
N TYR A 317 4.49 5.33 4.72
CA TYR A 317 5.73 5.76 4.08
C TYR A 317 6.34 4.63 3.24
N ASN A 318 6.84 3.58 3.89
CA ASN A 318 7.73 2.63 3.22
C ASN A 318 6.99 1.62 2.34
N MET A 319 5.79 1.18 2.74
CA MET A 319 5.11 0.12 1.99
C MET A 319 4.25 0.66 0.86
N ILE A 320 3.64 1.83 1.05
CA ILE A 320 2.69 2.39 0.08
C ILE A 320 3.32 3.50 -0.75
N VAL A 321 3.84 4.56 -0.12
CA VAL A 321 4.47 5.67 -0.86
C VAL A 321 5.68 5.16 -1.64
N GLU A 322 6.62 4.48 -0.98
CA GLU A 322 7.81 3.93 -1.64
C GLU A 322 7.52 2.57 -2.31
N GLY A 323 7.07 1.60 -1.51
CA GLY A 323 6.99 0.20 -1.89
C GLY A 323 5.93 -0.14 -2.93
N THR A 324 4.99 0.77 -3.21
CA THR A 324 3.89 0.59 -4.16
C THR A 324 3.84 1.72 -5.19
N LEU A 325 3.69 2.97 -4.77
CA LEU A 325 3.52 4.11 -5.69
C LEU A 325 4.83 4.47 -6.42
N ALA A 326 5.93 4.68 -5.69
CA ALA A 326 7.23 5.01 -6.31
C ALA A 326 7.70 3.88 -7.25
N GLU A 327 7.63 2.61 -6.83
CA GLU A 327 7.95 1.48 -7.71
C GLU A 327 7.09 1.43 -8.98
N THR A 328 5.79 1.75 -8.88
CA THR A 328 4.89 1.84 -10.05
C THR A 328 5.25 3.02 -10.95
N GLY A 329 5.64 4.16 -10.36
CA GLY A 329 6.14 5.33 -11.08
C GLY A 329 7.44 5.06 -11.83
N TYR A 330 8.39 4.33 -11.23
CA TYR A 330 9.60 3.88 -11.93
C TYR A 330 9.26 2.97 -13.11
N HIS A 331 8.31 2.05 -12.92
CA HIS A 331 7.83 1.22 -14.01
C HIS A 331 7.25 2.06 -15.16
N ALA A 332 6.55 3.15 -14.85
CA ALA A 332 6.02 4.08 -15.85
C ALA A 332 7.13 4.81 -16.60
N TYR A 333 8.14 5.33 -15.91
CA TYR A 333 9.30 5.93 -16.59
C TYR A 333 10.01 4.94 -17.52
N TYR A 334 10.26 3.71 -17.10
CA TYR A 334 10.88 2.71 -17.98
C TYR A 334 9.99 2.38 -19.18
N ALA A 335 8.69 2.20 -18.97
CA ALA A 335 7.75 1.95 -20.04
C ALA A 335 7.70 3.08 -21.08
N MET A 336 7.75 4.34 -20.63
CA MET A 336 7.76 5.53 -21.50
C MET A 336 9.11 5.74 -22.19
N LEU A 337 10.21 5.63 -21.46
CA LEU A 337 11.51 6.16 -21.91
C LEU A 337 12.42 5.08 -22.51
N GLU A 338 12.49 3.90 -21.91
CA GLU A 338 13.41 2.85 -22.34
C GLU A 338 12.97 2.25 -23.68
N ARG A 339 11.68 1.94 -23.82
CA ARG A 339 11.10 1.40 -25.07
C ARG A 339 11.28 2.34 -26.26
N ASN A 340 11.33 3.65 -26.01
CA ASN A 340 11.45 4.69 -27.02
C ASN A 340 12.87 5.25 -27.16
N ASN A 341 13.83 4.75 -26.37
CA ASN A 341 15.23 5.21 -26.35
C ASN A 341 15.37 6.74 -26.12
N LEU A 342 14.57 7.28 -25.19
CA LEU A 342 14.50 8.69 -24.84
C LEU A 342 15.13 8.96 -23.46
N MET A 343 15.53 10.21 -23.23
CA MET A 343 15.85 10.78 -21.91
C MET A 343 16.86 9.94 -21.10
N PRO A 344 18.08 9.72 -21.63
CA PRO A 344 19.06 8.87 -20.97
C PRO A 344 19.49 9.36 -19.59
N GLY A 345 19.60 10.67 -19.37
CA GLY A 345 19.95 11.25 -18.07
C GLY A 345 18.83 11.05 -17.05
N LEU A 346 17.57 11.27 -17.44
CA LEU A 346 16.42 10.99 -16.59
C LEU A 346 16.36 9.51 -16.22
N ARG A 347 16.56 8.61 -17.18
CA ARG A 347 16.61 7.17 -16.94
C ARG A 347 17.74 6.77 -16.00
N GLU A 348 18.92 7.38 -16.11
CA GLU A 348 20.04 7.15 -15.20
C GLU A 348 19.67 7.54 -13.76
N GLY A 349 19.09 8.72 -13.55
CA GLY A 349 18.64 9.12 -12.22
C GLY A 349 17.55 8.21 -11.66
N ILE A 350 16.54 7.85 -12.46
CA ILE A 350 15.50 6.87 -12.05
C ILE A 350 16.11 5.52 -11.66
N HIS A 351 17.18 5.08 -12.34
CA HIS A 351 17.92 3.87 -11.95
C HIS A 351 18.57 4.02 -10.58
N TYR A 352 19.18 5.17 -10.29
CA TYR A 352 19.78 5.43 -8.98
C TYR A 352 18.74 5.57 -7.86
N LEU A 353 17.65 6.31 -8.08
CA LEU A 353 16.50 6.38 -7.17
C LEU A 353 16.00 4.98 -6.80
N LYS A 354 15.70 4.16 -7.80
CA LYS A 354 15.22 2.78 -7.59
C LYS A 354 16.23 1.93 -6.79
N ARG A 355 17.53 2.15 -6.96
CA ARG A 355 18.57 1.46 -6.19
C ARG A 355 18.57 1.90 -4.72
N ASP A 356 18.33 3.17 -4.46
CA ASP A 356 18.23 3.75 -3.12
C ASP A 356 16.97 3.23 -2.41
N GLU A 357 15.82 3.30 -3.07
CA GLU A 357 14.53 2.77 -2.60
C GLU A 357 14.55 1.31 -2.18
N SER A 358 15.37 0.48 -2.84
CA SER A 358 15.53 -0.92 -2.44
C SER A 358 15.97 -1.07 -0.98
N ARG A 359 16.76 -0.12 -0.45
CA ARG A 359 17.20 -0.09 0.95
C ARG A 359 16.11 0.50 1.84
N HIS A 360 15.43 1.57 1.40
CA HIS A 360 14.34 2.20 2.13
C HIS A 360 13.22 1.21 2.46
N ILE A 361 12.71 0.52 1.42
CA ILE A 361 11.72 -0.55 1.55
C ILE A 361 12.23 -1.70 2.42
N THR A 362 13.52 -2.06 2.30
CA THR A 362 14.11 -3.12 3.14
C THR A 362 14.11 -2.74 4.62
N TYR A 363 14.39 -1.47 4.95
CA TYR A 363 14.29 -0.98 6.32
C TYR A 363 12.85 -0.96 6.82
N GLY A 364 11.89 -0.50 6.01
CA GLY A 364 10.47 -0.53 6.36
C GLY A 364 9.97 -1.96 6.66
N ILE A 365 10.32 -2.94 5.82
CA ILE A 365 10.01 -4.35 6.10
C ILE A 365 10.63 -4.79 7.42
N PHE A 366 11.89 -4.46 7.67
CA PHE A 366 12.57 -4.80 8.93
C PHE A 366 11.89 -4.19 10.16
N LEU A 367 11.56 -2.90 10.11
CA LEU A 367 10.88 -2.21 11.21
C LEU A 367 9.53 -2.86 11.50
N LEU A 368 8.71 -3.08 10.48
CA LEU A 368 7.39 -3.71 10.62
C LEU A 368 7.51 -5.14 11.14
N SER A 369 8.41 -5.95 10.56
CA SER A 369 8.66 -7.33 11.02
C SER A 369 9.14 -7.37 12.47
N ARG A 370 10.04 -6.46 12.87
CA ARG A 370 10.54 -6.36 14.25
C ARG A 370 9.41 -6.05 15.23
N LEU A 371 8.49 -5.14 14.87
CA LEU A 371 7.36 -4.77 15.72
C LEU A 371 6.33 -5.90 15.82
N VAL A 372 6.00 -6.57 14.70
CA VAL A 372 5.07 -7.72 14.68
C VAL A 372 5.63 -8.93 15.42
N ALA A 373 6.93 -9.22 15.30
CA ALA A 373 7.54 -10.34 16.03
C ALA A 373 7.65 -10.07 17.55
N ALA A 374 7.69 -8.80 17.96
CA ALA A 374 7.63 -8.43 19.38
C ALA A 374 6.21 -8.57 19.95
N ASP A 375 5.18 -8.32 19.14
CA ASP A 375 3.77 -8.50 19.50
C ASP A 375 2.94 -8.84 18.24
N ALA A 376 2.59 -10.12 18.10
CA ALA A 376 1.87 -10.63 16.93
C ALA A 376 0.47 -10.02 16.77
N THR A 377 -0.13 -9.47 17.83
CA THR A 377 -1.44 -8.81 17.75
C THR A 377 -1.40 -7.53 16.92
N LEU A 378 -0.21 -6.93 16.78
CA LEU A 378 0.02 -5.74 15.96
C LEU A 378 -0.12 -6.01 14.45
N TRP A 379 -0.15 -7.29 14.03
CA TRP A 379 -0.46 -7.65 12.64
C TRP A 379 -1.77 -7.01 12.16
N ASN A 380 -2.79 -6.95 13.03
CA ASN A 380 -4.08 -6.35 12.68
C ASN A 380 -3.94 -4.85 12.34
N VAL A 381 -2.97 -4.16 12.94
CA VAL A 381 -2.68 -2.75 12.63
C VAL A 381 -2.01 -2.63 11.27
N VAL A 382 -1.06 -3.53 10.95
CA VAL A 382 -0.39 -3.59 9.64
C VAL A 382 -1.42 -3.84 8.55
N GLU A 383 -2.21 -4.91 8.69
CA GLU A 383 -3.19 -5.36 7.71
C GLU A 383 -4.23 -4.29 7.41
N LYS A 384 -4.81 -3.70 8.47
CA LYS A 384 -5.78 -2.61 8.34
C LYS A 384 -5.19 -1.41 7.60
N ARG A 385 -4.00 -0.95 8.02
CA ARG A 385 -3.40 0.25 7.40
C ARG A 385 -2.96 0.00 5.95
N MET A 386 -2.42 -1.19 5.66
CA MET A 386 -2.07 -1.61 4.31
C MET A 386 -3.30 -1.56 3.39
N SER A 387 -4.44 -2.07 3.87
CA SER A 387 -5.69 -2.06 3.12
C SER A 387 -6.22 -0.65 2.84
N GLU A 388 -6.28 0.20 3.87
CA GLU A 388 -6.76 1.59 3.73
C GLU A 388 -5.94 2.36 2.70
N MET A 389 -4.62 2.18 2.74
CA MET A 389 -3.71 2.89 1.87
C MET A 389 -3.62 2.29 0.46
N LEU A 390 -3.87 0.99 0.28
CA LEU A 390 -3.95 0.37 -1.04
C LEU A 390 -5.11 0.95 -1.85
N GLU A 391 -6.28 1.15 -1.22
CA GLU A 391 -7.45 1.76 -1.87
C GLU A 391 -7.09 3.14 -2.45
N LEU A 392 -6.43 3.98 -1.65
CA LEU A 392 -5.95 5.29 -2.09
C LEU A 392 -4.89 5.19 -3.19
N ALA A 393 -3.94 4.27 -3.08
CA ALA A 393 -2.89 4.09 -4.08
C ALA A 393 -3.46 3.70 -5.45
N LEU A 394 -4.40 2.75 -5.49
CA LEU A 394 -5.08 2.35 -6.72
C LEU A 394 -5.95 3.48 -7.29
N ALA A 395 -6.61 4.26 -6.42
CA ALA A 395 -7.38 5.43 -6.84
C ALA A 395 -6.47 6.51 -7.46
N THR A 396 -5.30 6.78 -6.87
CA THR A 396 -4.29 7.69 -7.43
C THR A 396 -3.80 7.22 -8.79
N ILE A 397 -3.53 5.92 -8.97
CA ILE A 397 -3.14 5.39 -10.28
C ILE A 397 -4.24 5.65 -11.30
N ASN A 398 -5.50 5.30 -11.02
CA ASN A 398 -6.61 5.56 -11.96
C ASN A 398 -6.78 7.06 -12.27
N GLU A 399 -6.70 7.92 -11.26
CA GLU A 399 -6.84 9.38 -11.38
C GLU A 399 -5.81 10.01 -12.32
N ILE A 400 -4.58 9.46 -12.38
CA ILE A 400 -3.56 9.91 -13.33
C ILE A 400 -4.01 9.64 -14.77
N TYR A 401 -4.55 8.44 -15.03
CA TYR A 401 -4.94 8.01 -16.38
C TYR A 401 -6.26 8.65 -16.85
N ASP A 402 -7.23 8.83 -15.95
CA ASP A 402 -8.53 9.45 -16.25
C ASP A 402 -8.41 10.89 -16.78
N ARG A 403 -7.24 11.53 -16.60
CA ARG A 403 -6.92 12.86 -17.10
C ARG A 403 -6.66 12.90 -18.61
N TYR A 404 -6.46 11.75 -19.26
CA TYR A 404 -6.07 11.66 -20.66
C TYR A 404 -7.15 10.94 -21.48
N GLU A 405 -7.71 11.62 -22.48
CA GLU A 405 -8.61 10.97 -23.45
C GLU A 405 -7.90 9.88 -24.26
N THR A 406 -6.64 10.16 -24.63
CA THR A 406 -5.73 9.18 -25.23
C THR A 406 -4.48 9.09 -24.38
N VAL A 407 -4.22 7.91 -23.83
CA VAL A 407 -3.09 7.69 -22.92
C VAL A 407 -1.76 7.84 -23.70
N PRO A 408 -0.84 8.72 -23.26
CA PRO A 408 0.40 8.99 -23.99
C PRO A 408 1.34 7.78 -23.92
N PHE A 409 2.30 7.69 -24.86
CA PHE A 409 3.27 6.58 -24.96
C PHE A 409 2.67 5.16 -25.12
N GLY A 410 1.37 5.05 -25.43
CA GLY A 410 0.69 3.76 -25.59
C GLY A 410 0.59 2.94 -24.29
N LEU A 411 0.64 3.61 -23.14
CA LEU A 411 0.52 2.96 -21.84
C LEU A 411 -0.89 2.42 -21.61
N ARG A 412 -1.00 1.34 -20.82
CA ARG A 412 -2.27 0.75 -20.41
C ARG A 412 -2.36 0.79 -18.90
N VAL A 413 -3.38 1.45 -18.37
CA VAL A 413 -3.60 1.58 -16.91
C VAL A 413 -3.54 0.24 -16.18
N ASP A 414 -4.10 -0.79 -16.82
CA ASP A 414 -4.10 -2.18 -16.36
C ASP A 414 -2.70 -2.68 -15.98
N ASP A 415 -1.69 -2.42 -16.82
CA ASP A 415 -0.31 -2.89 -16.58
C ASP A 415 0.24 -2.32 -15.26
N PHE A 416 -0.15 -1.10 -14.90
CA PHE A 416 0.32 -0.39 -13.71
C PHE A 416 -0.44 -0.78 -12.45
N ILE A 417 -1.75 -0.99 -12.54
CA ILE A 417 -2.54 -1.54 -11.44
C ILE A 417 -2.03 -2.94 -11.09
N ASP A 418 -1.83 -3.78 -12.11
CA ASP A 418 -1.35 -5.14 -11.94
C ASP A 418 0.05 -5.15 -11.29
N PHE A 419 0.94 -4.28 -11.76
CA PHE A 419 2.27 -4.10 -11.18
C PHE A 419 2.19 -3.65 -9.71
N ALA A 420 1.37 -2.64 -9.40
CA ALA A 420 1.19 -2.12 -8.05
C ALA A 420 0.71 -3.21 -7.07
N LEU A 421 -0.28 -4.00 -7.47
CA LEU A 421 -0.80 -5.11 -6.66
C LEU A 421 0.25 -6.21 -6.43
N VAL A 422 1.05 -6.54 -7.45
CA VAL A 422 2.17 -7.47 -7.30
C VAL A 422 3.20 -6.91 -6.34
N GLN A 423 3.50 -5.60 -6.40
CA GLN A 423 4.44 -5.01 -5.46
C GLN A 423 3.89 -5.05 -4.04
N PHE A 424 2.67 -4.59 -3.83
CA PHE A 424 1.98 -4.62 -2.55
C PHE A 424 1.97 -6.04 -1.93
N ASN A 425 1.55 -7.05 -2.68
CA ASN A 425 1.41 -8.42 -2.16
C ASN A 425 2.73 -8.98 -1.66
N LYS A 426 3.81 -8.82 -2.43
CA LYS A 426 5.16 -9.27 -2.05
C LYS A 426 5.63 -8.69 -0.71
N ARG A 427 5.14 -7.50 -0.32
CA ARG A 427 5.56 -6.78 0.90
C ARG A 427 4.73 -7.27 2.07
N LEU A 428 3.42 -7.34 1.87
CA LEU A 428 2.48 -7.91 2.83
C LEU A 428 2.92 -9.33 3.25
N THR A 429 3.17 -10.23 2.29
CA THR A 429 3.63 -11.61 2.57
C THR A 429 4.96 -11.65 3.30
N ARG A 430 5.88 -10.69 3.07
CA ARG A 430 7.16 -10.64 3.79
C ARG A 430 6.96 -10.25 5.25
N ILE A 431 6.08 -9.29 5.52
CA ILE A 431 5.80 -8.85 6.89
C ILE A 431 4.97 -9.90 7.63
N GLU A 432 4.03 -10.56 6.94
CA GLU A 432 3.17 -11.60 7.53
C GLU A 432 3.97 -12.75 8.14
N ARG A 433 5.06 -13.15 7.49
CA ARG A 433 5.99 -14.18 8.01
C ARG A 433 6.52 -13.84 9.40
N ALA A 434 6.62 -12.57 9.76
CA ALA A 434 7.13 -12.15 11.07
C ALA A 434 6.19 -12.54 12.23
N LYS A 435 4.92 -12.88 11.96
CA LYS A 435 3.99 -13.41 12.97
C LYS A 435 4.48 -14.71 13.60
N GLU A 436 5.27 -15.48 12.85
CA GLU A 436 5.80 -16.78 13.26
C GLU A 436 7.28 -16.72 13.65
N GLN A 437 7.90 -15.54 13.58
CA GLN A 437 9.30 -15.32 13.89
C GLN A 437 9.47 -14.73 15.28
N THR A 438 10.58 -15.07 15.93
CA THR A 438 10.99 -14.44 17.18
C THR A 438 11.71 -13.12 16.91
N LEU A 439 11.69 -12.22 17.89
CA LEU A 439 12.45 -10.97 17.81
C LEU A 439 13.96 -11.24 17.62
N GLU A 440 14.50 -12.30 18.22
CA GLU A 440 15.92 -12.68 18.12
C GLU A 440 16.32 -13.09 16.69
N GLU A 441 15.42 -13.74 15.93
CA GLU A 441 15.68 -14.11 14.53
C GLU A 441 15.75 -12.89 13.60
N ILE A 442 14.99 -11.83 13.90
CA ILE A 442 14.94 -10.60 13.10
C ILE A 442 15.99 -9.58 13.58
N TYR A 443 16.20 -9.50 14.89
CA TYR A 443 17.05 -8.52 15.55
C TYR A 443 17.82 -9.19 16.71
N PRO A 444 18.94 -9.88 16.39
CA PRO A 444 19.69 -10.65 17.37
C PRO A 444 20.24 -9.81 18.52
N SER A 445 20.21 -10.36 19.73
CA SER A 445 20.80 -9.77 20.93
C SER A 445 22.33 -9.67 20.81
N PRO A 446 22.98 -8.75 21.56
CA PRO A 446 24.43 -8.68 21.55
C PRO A 446 25.02 -9.99 22.07
N THR A 447 25.92 -10.60 21.30
CA THR A 447 26.70 -11.78 21.70
C THR A 447 27.76 -11.45 22.72
#